data_AF-A0A920GV78-F1
#
_entry.id   AF-A0A920GV78-F1
#
_cell.length_a   1.000
_cell.length_b   1.000
_cell.length_c   1.000
_cell.angle_alpha   90.00
_cell.angle_beta   90.00
_cell.angle_gamma   90.00
#
_symmetry.space_group_name_H-M   'P 1'
#
loop_
_entity.id
_entity.type
_entity.pdbx_description
1 polymer ?
#
loop_
_entity_poly.entity_id
_entity_poly.type
_entity_poly.pdbx_seq_one_letter_code
_entity_poly.pdbx_strand_id
1 'polypeptide(L)' 'MNASQLRETTMLPGARRLVQLTVKSGDKSAQIVDMLLSKKRSQDRKEWLEDKGNLANV' A
#
# COMPACT_ATOMS: atom_id res chain seq x y z
N MET A 1 -3.07 -19.42 9.49
CA MET A 1 -4.43 -19.00 9.12
C MET A 1 -5.08 -20.15 8.36
N ASN A 2 -6.25 -20.63 8.81
CA ASN A 2 -6.96 -21.74 8.18
C ASN A 2 -8.20 -21.26 7.38
N ALA A 3 -8.89 -22.18 6.70
CA ALA A 3 -10.02 -21.84 5.82
C ALA A 3 -11.18 -21.15 6.55
N SER A 4 -11.53 -21.58 7.78
CA SER A 4 -12.60 -20.95 8.57
C SER A 4 -12.21 -19.52 8.96
N GLN A 5 -10.98 -19.34 9.45
CA GLN A 5 -10.45 -18.04 9.85
C GLN A 5 -10.42 -17.06 8.67
N LEU A 6 -9.98 -17.47 7.48
CA LEU A 6 -9.98 -16.61 6.29
C LEU A 6 -11.41 -16.17 5.91
N ARG A 7 -12.36 -17.11 5.97
CA ARG A 7 -13.77 -16.81 5.68
C ARG A 7 -14.30 -15.76 6.64
N GLU A 8 -14.03 -15.94 7.93
CA GLU A 8 -14.50 -15.06 9.00
C GLU A 8 -13.88 -13.67 8.93
N THR A 9 -12.57 -13.56 8.69
CA THR A 9 -11.86 -12.26 8.77
C THR A 9 -11.90 -11.46 7.46
N THR A 10 -11.95 -12.12 6.31
CA THR A 10 -11.74 -11.45 5.01
C THR A 10 -12.92 -11.59 4.03
N MET A 11 -13.70 -12.68 4.10
CA MET A 11 -14.73 -12.95 3.07
C MET A 11 -16.15 -12.61 3.51
N LEU A 12 -16.51 -12.87 4.77
CA LEU A 12 -17.85 -12.63 5.29
C LEU A 12 -18.25 -11.14 5.17
N PRO A 13 -19.35 -10.80 4.47
CA PRO A 13 -19.73 -9.40 4.25
C PRO A 13 -19.86 -8.55 5.51
N GLY A 14 -20.34 -9.14 6.62
CA GLY A 14 -20.52 -8.44 7.89
C GLY A 14 -19.26 -8.27 8.75
N ALA A 15 -18.18 -8.99 8.44
CA ALA A 15 -16.93 -8.97 9.21
C ALA A 15 -15.72 -8.51 8.38
N ARG A 16 -15.80 -8.56 7.05
CA ARG A 16 -14.72 -8.16 6.14
C ARG A 16 -14.45 -6.66 6.19
N ARG A 17 -13.18 -6.30 6.09
CA ARG A 17 -12.70 -4.92 5.95
C ARG A 17 -12.08 -4.72 4.57
N LEU A 18 -12.91 -4.60 3.55
CA LEU A 18 -12.44 -4.34 2.18
C LEU A 18 -12.23 -2.84 1.96
N VAL A 19 -11.11 -2.48 1.33
CA VAL A 19 -10.81 -1.11 0.90
C VAL A 19 -10.84 -1.06 -0.62
N GLN A 20 -11.65 -0.15 -1.16
CA GLN A 20 -11.66 0.11 -2.60
C GLN A 20 -10.57 1.11 -2.94
N LEU A 21 -9.65 0.71 -3.82
CA LEU A 21 -8.65 1.61 -4.37
C LEU A 21 -9.24 2.36 -5.57
N THR A 22 -8.96 3.66 -5.65
CA THR A 22 -9.36 4.50 -6.78
C THR A 22 -8.15 5.33 -7.23
N VAL A 23 -8.02 5.53 -8.54
CA VAL A 23 -6.97 6.37 -9.13
C VAL A 23 -7.67 7.52 -9.85
N LYS A 24 -7.24 8.76 -9.59
CA LYS A 24 -7.85 9.96 -10.18
C LYS A 24 -6.86 10.60 -11.15
N SER A 25 -7.35 11.07 -12.29
CA SER A 25 -6.52 11.86 -13.21
C SER A 25 -5.99 13.12 -12.53
N GLY A 26 -4.69 13.36 -12.64
CA GLY A 26 -4.01 14.50 -11.99
C GLY A 26 -3.60 14.26 -10.54
N ASP A 27 -3.84 13.06 -9.98
CA ASP A 27 -3.27 12.69 -8.69
C ASP A 27 -1.76 12.39 -8.79
N LYS A 28 -1.09 12.30 -7.63
CA LYS A 28 0.34 12.00 -7.55
C LYS A 28 0.64 10.49 -7.57
N SER A 29 -0.37 9.63 -7.76
CA SER A 29 -0.23 8.18 -7.62
C SER A 29 0.82 7.62 -8.59
N ALA A 30 0.78 8.06 -9.85
CA ALA A 30 1.75 7.63 -10.86
C ALA A 30 3.20 8.03 -10.51
N GLN A 31 3.40 9.25 -10.01
CA GLN A 31 4.73 9.75 -9.63
C GLN A 31 5.31 9.01 -8.42
N ILE A 32 4.46 8.71 -7.43
CA ILE A 32 4.85 7.94 -6.24
C ILE A 32 5.20 6.51 -6.64
N VAL A 33 4.38 5.85 -7.47
CA VAL A 33 4.65 4.49 -7.94
C VAL A 33 5.94 4.41 -8.75
N ASP A 34 6.22 5.40 -9.61
CA ASP A 34 7.48 5.46 -10.35
C ASP A 34 8.70 5.60 -9.41
N MET A 35 8.65 6.49 -8.42
CA MET A 35 9.70 6.62 -7.41
C MET A 35 9.90 5.30 -6.63
N LEU A 36 8.80 4.64 -6.25
CA LEU A 36 8.82 3.43 -5.43
C LEU A 36 9.18 2.14 -6.16
N LEU A 37 9.05 2.06 -7.50
CA LEU A 37 9.27 0.82 -8.26
C LEU A 37 10.29 0.95 -9.40
N SER A 38 10.60 2.15 -9.89
CA SER A 38 11.54 2.32 -11.00
C SER A 38 12.96 1.91 -10.61
N LYS A 39 13.62 1.10 -11.46
CA LYS A 39 14.97 0.57 -11.20
C LYS A 39 16.04 1.67 -11.07
N LYS A 40 15.91 2.76 -11.82
CA LYS A 40 16.90 3.85 -11.86
C LYS A 40 16.76 4.85 -10.70
N ARG A 41 15.68 4.76 -9.91
CA ARG A 41 15.36 5.71 -8.83
C ARG A 41 15.65 5.14 -7.44
N SER A 42 16.75 4.39 -7.31
CA SER A 42 17.14 3.81 -6.01
C SER A 42 17.50 4.88 -4.99
N GLN A 43 18.13 5.98 -5.43
CA GLN A 43 18.52 7.10 -4.57
C GLN A 43 17.30 7.83 -3.99
N ASP A 44 16.37 8.29 -4.83
CA ASP A 44 15.13 8.96 -4.40
C ASP A 44 14.33 8.12 -3.39
N ARG A 45 14.27 6.80 -3.61
CA ARG A 45 13.56 5.88 -2.72
C ARG A 45 14.25 5.71 -1.37
N LYS A 46 15.59 5.74 -1.34
CA LYS A 46 16.35 5.73 -0.08
C LYS A 46 16.02 6.97 0.74
N GLU A 47 16.10 8.16 0.14
CA GLU A 47 15.79 9.42 0.81
C GLU A 47 14.34 9.45 1.30
N TRP A 48 13.40 8.96 0.48
CA TRP A 48 12.00 8.86 0.87
C TRP A 48 11.77 7.92 2.07
N LEU A 49 12.47 6.78 2.12
CA LEU A 49 12.40 5.85 3.26
C LEU A 49 13.04 6.43 4.53
N GLU A 50 14.10 7.23 4.40
CA GLU A 50 14.71 7.93 5.54
C GLU A 50 13.77 9.00 6.10
N ASP A 51 13.08 9.76 5.23
CA ASP A 51 12.11 10.80 5.63
C ASP A 51 10.80 10.23 6.19
N LYS A 52 10.31 9.11 5.63
CA LYS A 52 9.00 8.52 5.97
C LYS A 52 9.09 7.26 6.82
N GLY A 53 10.29 6.82 7.20
CA GLY A 53 10.50 5.56 7.89
C GLY A 53 9.84 5.48 9.27
N ASN A 54 9.69 6.62 9.95
CA ASN A 54 9.04 6.72 11.26
C ASN A 54 7.50 6.66 11.19
N LEU A 55 6.89 6.74 10.01
CA LEU A 55 5.43 6.65 9.83
C LEU A 55 4.93 5.19 9.81
N ALA A 56 5.86 4.22 9.79
CA ALA A 56 5.51 2.81 9.90
C ALA A 56 5.17 2.49 11.36
N ASN A 57 3.88 2.33 11.66
CA ASN A 57 3.45 1.69 12.90
C ASN A 57 3.55 0.17 12.76
N VAL A 58 4.16 -0.48 13.75
CA VAL A 58 4.23 -1.95 13.89
C VAL A 58 2.92 -2.50 14.43
#